data_AF-A0A949XIN8-F1
#
_entry.id   AF-A0A949XIN8-F1
#
_cell.length_a   1.000
_cell.length_b   1.000
_cell.length_c   1.000
_cell.angle_alpha   90.00
_cell.angle_beta   90.00
_cell.angle_gamma   90.00
#
_symmetry.space_group_name_H-M   'P 1'
#
loop_
_entity.id
_entity.type
_entity.pdbx_description
1 polymer ?
#
loop_
_entity_poly.entity_id
_entity_poly.type
_entity_poly.pdbx_seq_one_letter_code
_entity_poly.pdbx_strand_id
1 'polypeptide(L)'
;MTFWRLTVNGKRVITNIDTGSNSYFQFSPGAVDKLSLSGDVARARASSSVGFNGELKNREGTVRNVTVGTISVNDPTVVFVSRRMGMDKEPWDLRIGNKFLKQFVLTLDFRQGRITLAMP
;
A
#
# COMPACT_ATOMS: atom_id res chain seq x y z
N MET A 1 -13.89 12.90 10.74
CA MET A 1 -12.85 12.01 10.16
C MET A 1 -11.60 12.82 9.88
N THR A 2 -10.50 12.57 10.59
CA THR A 2 -9.20 13.13 10.21
C THR A 2 -8.65 12.25 9.08
N PHE A 3 -8.80 12.70 7.84
CA PHE A 3 -8.21 12.01 6.71
C PHE A 3 -6.69 12.13 6.81
N TRP A 4 -6.01 10.99 6.88
CA TRP A 4 -4.55 10.98 6.78
C TRP A 4 -4.21 11.56 5.42
N ARG A 5 -3.31 12.55 5.38
CA ARG A 5 -2.69 12.95 4.13
C ARG A 5 -1.87 11.76 3.67
N LEU A 6 -2.41 11.01 2.72
CA LEU A 6 -1.77 9.86 2.12
C LEU A 6 -1.39 10.20 0.71
N THR A 7 -0.08 10.20 0.45
CA THR A 7 0.44 10.52 -0.86
C THR A 7 1.53 9.57 -1.30
N VAL A 8 1.54 9.24 -2.58
CA VAL A 8 2.60 8.49 -3.25
C VAL A 8 3.21 9.39 -4.30
N ASN A 9 4.52 9.62 -4.20
CA ASN A 9 5.25 10.58 -5.02
C ASN A 9 4.62 11.99 -5.04
N GLY A 10 3.90 12.36 -3.98
CA GLY A 10 3.16 13.64 -3.86
C GLY A 10 1.72 13.61 -4.35
N LYS A 11 1.26 12.54 -5.01
CA LYS A 11 -0.13 12.38 -5.49
C LYS A 11 -0.99 11.72 -4.41
N ARG A 12 -2.21 12.23 -4.17
CA ARG A 12 -3.15 11.67 -3.19
C ARG A 12 -3.63 10.27 -3.59
N VAL A 13 -3.81 9.41 -2.60
CA VAL A 13 -4.30 8.03 -2.78
C VAL A 13 -5.44 7.70 -1.82
N ILE A 14 -6.31 6.79 -2.25
CA ILE A 14 -7.28 6.10 -1.39
C ILE A 14 -6.56 4.89 -0.79
N THR A 15 -6.58 4.78 0.54
CA THR A 15 -5.90 3.67 1.24
C THR A 15 -6.87 2.64 1.79
N ASN A 16 -6.36 1.42 1.91
CA ASN A 16 -6.88 0.38 2.79
C ASN A 16 -5.79 0.00 3.82
N ILE A 17 -6.18 -0.36 5.04
CA ILE A 17 -5.28 -0.92 6.07
C ILE A 17 -5.53 -2.43 6.14
N ASP A 18 -4.47 -3.23 5.99
CA ASP A 18 -4.54 -4.69 6.00
C ASP A 18 -3.52 -5.26 6.98
N THR A 19 -3.98 -5.55 8.20
CA THR A 19 -3.17 -6.18 9.25
C THR A 19 -2.87 -7.65 8.98
N GLY A 20 -3.52 -8.28 7.98
CA GLY A 20 -3.25 -9.64 7.52
C GLY A 20 -2.16 -9.72 6.44
N SER A 21 -1.79 -8.60 5.83
CA SER A 21 -0.77 -8.56 4.77
C SER A 21 0.65 -8.59 5.33
N ASN A 22 1.54 -9.38 4.73
CA ASN A 22 2.98 -9.40 5.05
C ASN A 22 3.79 -8.33 4.28
N SER A 23 3.14 -7.49 3.48
CA SER A 23 3.80 -6.43 2.71
C SER A 23 3.95 -5.13 3.51
N TYR A 24 4.80 -4.21 3.04
CA TYR A 24 4.79 -2.81 3.49
C TYR A 24 3.64 -2.05 2.84
N PHE A 25 3.73 -1.89 1.53
CA PHE A 25 2.81 -1.15 0.70
C PHE A 25 2.49 -1.97 -0.54
N GLN A 26 1.22 -2.05 -0.90
CA GLN A 26 0.75 -2.80 -2.05
C GLN A 26 -0.17 -1.93 -2.92
N PHE A 27 0.16 -1.80 -4.20
CA PHE A 27 -0.60 -1.01 -5.17
C PHE A 27 -1.59 -1.89 -5.93
N SER A 28 -2.82 -1.39 -6.08
CA SER A 28 -3.79 -2.00 -6.99
C SER A 28 -3.37 -1.78 -8.44
N PRO A 29 -3.82 -2.61 -9.39
CA PRO A 29 -3.52 -2.40 -10.80
C PRO A 29 -3.99 -1.04 -11.32
N GLY A 30 -5.14 -0.54 -10.86
CA GLY A 30 -5.66 0.78 -11.23
C GLY A 30 -4.80 1.94 -10.70
N ALA A 31 -4.15 1.76 -9.54
CA ALA A 31 -3.25 2.76 -8.98
C ALA A 31 -2.00 2.99 -9.85
N VAL A 32 -1.49 1.94 -10.49
CA VAL A 32 -0.31 2.04 -11.38
C VAL A 32 -0.57 3.06 -12.49
N ASP A 33 -1.73 2.97 -13.14
CA ASP A 33 -2.12 3.87 -14.22
C ASP A 33 -2.36 5.28 -13.68
N LYS A 34 -3.19 5.40 -12.64
CA LYS A 34 -3.55 6.68 -12.00
C LYS A 34 -2.34 7.48 -11.52
N LEU A 35 -1.35 6.79 -10.96
CA LEU A 35 -0.16 7.41 -10.38
C LEU A 35 1.01 7.52 -11.37
N SER A 36 0.85 6.97 -12.58
CA SER A 36 1.89 6.95 -13.63
C SER A 36 3.14 6.14 -13.21
N LEU A 37 2.94 5.00 -12.55
CA LEU A 37 4.00 4.15 -11.99
C LEU A 37 4.50 3.07 -12.96
N SER A 38 4.08 3.08 -14.22
CA SER A 38 4.45 2.05 -15.20
C SER A 38 5.96 1.87 -15.34
N GLY A 39 6.74 2.97 -15.23
CA GLY A 39 8.20 2.91 -15.23
C GLY A 39 8.78 2.23 -13.98
N ASP A 40 8.18 2.42 -12.81
CA ASP A 40 8.58 1.73 -11.57
C ASP A 40 8.26 0.23 -11.66
N VAL A 41 7.08 -0.11 -12.19
CA VAL A 41 6.66 -1.50 -12.44
C VAL A 41 7.60 -2.21 -13.41
N ALA A 42 8.07 -1.53 -14.46
CA ALA A 42 8.99 -2.10 -15.44
C ALA A 42 10.36 -2.45 -14.82
N ARG A 43 10.83 -1.67 -13.85
CA ARG A 43 12.07 -1.95 -13.10
C ARG A 43 11.91 -2.94 -11.96
N ALA A 44 10.67 -3.11 -11.47
CA ALA A 44 10.37 -4.05 -10.40
C ALA A 44 10.67 -5.50 -10.82
N ARG A 45 11.12 -6.34 -9.88
CA ARG A 45 11.36 -7.77 -10.12
C ARG A 45 10.06 -8.56 -10.03
N ALA A 46 9.97 -9.68 -10.74
CA ALA A 46 8.87 -10.62 -10.55
C ALA A 46 8.86 -11.13 -9.10
N SER A 47 7.67 -11.25 -8.52
CA SER A 47 7.46 -11.78 -7.18
C SER A 47 6.11 -12.49 -7.09
N SER A 48 5.87 -13.20 -5.99
CA SER A 48 4.54 -13.72 -5.68
C SER A 48 4.23 -13.61 -4.19
N SER A 49 2.95 -13.72 -3.86
CA SER A 49 2.46 -13.75 -2.48
C SER A 49 1.34 -14.77 -2.37
N VAL A 50 1.32 -15.55 -1.29
CA VAL A 50 0.22 -16.47 -1.00
C VAL A 50 -0.74 -15.80 -0.02
N GLY A 51 -2.02 -15.78 -0.37
CA GLY A 51 -3.10 -15.28 0.49
C GLY A 51 -4.28 -16.24 0.51
N PHE A 52 -5.41 -15.78 1.05
CA PHE A 52 -6.64 -16.58 1.17
C PHE A 52 -7.11 -17.15 -0.18
N ASN A 53 -6.98 -16.37 -1.26
CA ASN A 53 -7.37 -16.77 -2.62
C ASN A 53 -6.28 -17.56 -3.37
N GLY A 54 -5.25 -18.06 -2.67
CA GLY A 54 -4.12 -18.75 -3.27
C GLY A 54 -2.96 -17.82 -3.65
N GLU A 55 -2.15 -18.25 -4.62
CA GLU A 55 -0.97 -17.51 -5.06
C GLU A 55 -1.33 -16.34 -5.97
N LEU A 56 -0.78 -15.17 -5.67
CA LEU A 56 -0.86 -13.97 -6.49
C LEU A 56 0.51 -13.68 -7.13
N LYS A 57 0.53 -13.53 -8.45
CA LYS A 57 1.71 -13.04 -9.18
C LYS A 57 1.78 -11.53 -9.09
N ASN A 58 2.91 -11.02 -8.66
CA ASN A 58 3.14 -9.60 -8.42
C ASN A 58 4.46 -9.15 -9.03
N ARG A 59 4.76 -7.85 -8.88
CA ARG A 59 6.12 -7.34 -8.99
C ARG A 59 6.51 -6.60 -7.73
N GLU A 60 7.74 -6.76 -7.29
CA GLU A 60 8.29 -6.04 -6.14
C GLU A 60 9.33 -5.03 -6.59
N GLY A 61 9.22 -3.79 -6.12
CA GLY A 61 10.13 -2.72 -6.50
C GLY A 61 10.09 -1.59 -5.49
N THR A 62 10.37 -0.38 -5.96
CA THR A 62 10.33 0.85 -5.15
C THR A 62 9.55 1.93 -5.86
N VAL A 63 9.07 2.90 -5.07
CA VAL A 63 8.57 4.20 -5.56
C VAL A 63 9.35 5.29 -4.83
N ARG A 64 9.44 6.50 -5.38
CA ARG A 64 10.24 7.59 -4.79
C ARG A 64 9.85 7.90 -3.33
N ASN A 65 8.56 7.98 -3.03
CA ASN A 65 8.10 8.32 -1.69
C ASN A 65 6.68 7.84 -1.40
N VAL A 66 6.43 7.40 -0.16
CA VAL A 66 5.10 7.22 0.43
C VAL A 66 5.02 8.05 1.70
N THR A 67 4.03 8.93 1.79
CA THR A 67 3.73 9.72 2.99
C THR A 67 2.41 9.27 3.59
N VAL A 68 2.43 8.99 4.90
CA VAL A 68 1.32 8.49 5.71
C VAL A 68 1.13 9.46 6.88
N GLY A 69 0.26 10.46 6.72
CA GLY A 69 0.12 11.54 7.71
C GLY A 69 1.36 12.43 7.74
N THR A 70 2.08 12.42 8.86
CA THR A 70 3.39 13.10 9.02
C THR A 70 4.58 12.18 8.78
N ILE A 71 4.35 10.88 8.61
CA ILE A 71 5.41 9.89 8.40
C ILE A 71 5.74 9.83 6.91
N SER A 72 7.01 10.03 6.55
CA SER A 72 7.47 9.98 5.17
C SER A 72 8.50 8.87 5.01
N VAL A 73 8.28 7.97 4.06
CA VAL A 73 9.18 6.86 3.73
C VAL A 73 9.69 7.05 2.31
N ASN A 74 10.99 7.25 2.17
CA ASN A 74 11.66 7.37 0.86
C ASN A 74 12.07 6.00 0.36
N ASP A 75 11.94 5.81 -0.95
CA ASP A 75 12.29 4.58 -1.65
C ASP A 75 11.79 3.27 -0.98
N PRO A 76 10.54 3.22 -0.45
CA PRO A 76 10.07 2.02 0.24
C PRO A 76 9.98 0.83 -0.73
N THR A 77 10.21 -0.37 -0.19
CA THR A 77 9.83 -1.60 -0.90
C THR A 77 8.31 -1.66 -1.02
N VAL A 78 7.83 -1.84 -2.24
CA VAL A 78 6.41 -1.92 -2.57
C VAL A 78 6.10 -3.12 -3.45
N VAL A 79 4.86 -3.59 -3.37
CA VAL A 79 4.32 -4.65 -4.22
C VAL A 79 3.34 -4.03 -5.21
N PHE A 80 3.55 -4.29 -6.50
CA PHE A 80 2.60 -3.99 -7.56
C PHE A 80 1.81 -5.25 -7.89
N VAL A 81 0.50 -5.23 -7.66
CA VAL A 81 -0.35 -6.36 -8.00
C VAL A 81 -0.50 -6.45 -9.51
N SER A 82 -0.31 -7.64 -10.07
CA SER A 82 -0.50 -7.84 -11.50
C SER A 82 -1.97 -7.73 -11.87
N ARG A 83 -2.25 -7.28 -13.09
CA ARG A 83 -3.61 -7.30 -13.66
C ARG A 83 -4.16 -8.72 -13.72
N ARG A 84 -5.49 -8.84 -13.69
CA ARG A 84 -6.25 -10.11 -13.79
C ARG A 84 -6.02 -11.07 -12.63
N MET A 85 -5.56 -10.57 -11.49
CA MET A 85 -5.37 -11.34 -10.26
C MET A 85 -6.55 -11.16 -9.28
N GLY A 86 -7.72 -10.74 -9.78
CA GLY A 86 -8.92 -10.50 -8.97
C GLY A 86 -8.96 -9.16 -8.23
N MET A 87 -7.93 -8.33 -8.40
CA MET A 87 -7.74 -7.07 -7.67
C MET A 87 -7.92 -5.82 -8.55
N ASP A 88 -8.30 -5.99 -9.82
CA ASP A 88 -8.40 -4.91 -10.81
C ASP A 88 -9.52 -3.90 -10.51
N LYS A 89 -10.53 -4.31 -9.72
CA LYS A 89 -11.70 -3.49 -9.38
C LYS A 89 -11.69 -2.99 -7.93
N GLU A 90 -10.60 -3.17 -7.22
CA GLU A 90 -10.47 -2.73 -5.84
C GLU A 90 -10.60 -1.20 -5.74
N PRO A 91 -11.38 -0.67 -4.78
CA PRO A 91 -11.64 0.77 -4.69
C PRO A 91 -10.49 1.58 -4.07
N TRP A 92 -9.46 0.89 -3.57
CA TRP A 92 -8.27 1.51 -2.99
C TRP A 92 -7.12 1.55 -4.02
N ASP A 93 -6.28 2.58 -3.90
CA ASP A 93 -5.07 2.69 -4.70
C ASP A 93 -3.89 1.99 -4.00
N LEU A 94 -3.79 2.18 -2.68
CA LEU A 94 -2.70 1.68 -1.85
C LEU A 94 -3.26 0.88 -0.66
N ARG A 95 -2.66 -0.27 -0.40
CA ARG A 95 -2.86 -1.03 0.83
C ARG A 95 -1.62 -0.90 1.70
N ILE A 96 -1.83 -0.56 2.97
CA ILE A 96 -0.77 -0.51 3.99
C ILE A 96 -0.81 -1.83 4.76
N GLY A 97 0.26 -2.60 4.65
CA GLY A 97 0.36 -3.93 5.23
C GLY A 97 1.02 -3.96 6.60
N ASN A 98 0.93 -5.12 7.25
CA ASN A 98 1.36 -5.33 8.63
C ASN A 98 2.86 -5.10 8.85
N LYS A 99 3.70 -5.28 7.81
CA LYS A 99 5.15 -5.05 7.90
C LYS A 99 5.49 -3.58 8.18
N PHE A 100 4.68 -2.65 7.67
CA PHE A 100 4.76 -1.24 8.03
C PHE A 100 4.11 -0.98 9.39
N LEU A 101 2.90 -1.50 9.60
CA LEU A 101 2.08 -1.19 10.79
C LEU A 101 2.74 -1.62 12.11
N LYS A 102 3.48 -2.74 12.12
CA LYS A 102 4.20 -3.26 13.31
C LYS A 102 5.29 -2.34 13.85
N GLN A 103 5.64 -1.28 13.14
CA GLN A 103 6.59 -0.27 13.63
C GLN A 103 5.95 0.70 14.62
N PHE A 104 4.63 0.64 14.79
CA PHE A 104 3.86 1.58 15.57
C PHE A 104 2.94 0.85 16.54
N VAL A 105 2.56 1.55 17.61
CA VAL A 105 1.35 1.24 18.35
C VAL A 105 0.16 1.69 17.49
N LEU A 106 -0.49 0.71 16.85
CA LEU A 106 -1.67 0.93 16.01
C LEU A 106 -2.94 0.95 16.88
N THR A 107 -3.74 2.00 16.75
CA THR A 107 -5.11 2.05 17.28
C THR A 107 -6.12 2.20 16.16
N LEU A 108 -7.08 1.28 16.09
CA LEU A 108 -8.24 1.33 15.20
C LEU A 108 -9.49 1.66 16.03
N ASP A 109 -9.89 2.92 16.06
CA ASP A 109 -11.13 3.35 16.72
C ASP A 109 -12.27 3.38 15.71
N PHE A 110 -13.03 2.29 15.65
CA PHE A 110 -14.18 2.16 14.75
C PHE A 110 -15.35 3.05 15.15
N ARG A 111 -15.50 3.40 16.44
CA ARG A 111 -16.59 4.26 16.90
C ARG A 111 -16.39 5.70 16.43
N GLN A 112 -15.15 6.16 16.43
CA GLN A 112 -14.78 7.51 15.98
C GLN A 112 -14.35 7.56 14.51
N GLY A 113 -14.19 6.40 13.85
CA GLY A 113 -13.65 6.32 12.49
C GLY A 113 -12.22 6.87 12.41
N ARG A 114 -11.39 6.56 13.41
CA ARG A 114 -10.03 7.09 13.55
C ARG A 114 -9.00 5.97 13.56
N ILE A 115 -7.90 6.22 12.86
CA ILE A 115 -6.70 5.40 12.89
C ILE A 115 -5.59 6.26 13.50
N THR A 116 -4.81 5.69 14.40
CA THR A 116 -3.64 6.32 15.03
C THR A 116 -2.44 5.39 14.90
N LEU A 117 -1.29 5.93 14.49
CA LEU A 117 0.02 5.28 14.59
C LEU A 117 0.86 6.11 15.55
N ALA A 118 1.21 5.53 16.70
CA ALA A 118 2.12 6.15 17.67
C ALA A 118 3.45 5.40 17.68
N MET A 119 4.54 6.08 18.00
CA MET A 119 5.81 5.40 18.26
C MET A 119 5.67 4.49 19.50
N PRO A 120 6.31 3.31 19.50
CA PRO A 120 6.38 2.44 20.68
C PRO A 120 6.97 3.13 21.92
#